data_AF-A0AAV6CCU4-F1
#
_entry.id   AF-A0AAV6CCU4-F1
#
_cell.length_a   1.000
_cell.length_b   1.000
_cell.length_c   1.000
_cell.angle_alpha   90.00
_cell.angle_beta   90.00
_cell.angle_gamma   90.00
#
_symmetry.space_group_name_H-M   'P 1'
#
loop_
_entity.id
_entity.type
_entity.pdbx_description
1 polymer ?
#
loop_
_entity_poly.entity_id
_entity_poly.type
_entity_poly.pdbx_seq_one_letter_code
_entity_poly.pdbx_strand_id
1 'polypeptide(L)'
;MRTAVKAFILFITACALFVGCSSKLEPLSIEQAPAELRKAFATAQSFLKKTAEGVAQQISAKEYAPATIQLQALLSNTTLTKEQRNVASRVLVAVSQQAPDPAVAAPTEAAPAAAETPKAPMTEKEAEAAAIREHYIRTK
;
A
#
# COMPACT_ATOMS: atom_id res chain seq x y z
N MET A 1 -51.73 -8.00 -5.84
CA MET A 1 -50.70 -6.93 -5.75
C MET A 1 -49.60 -7.19 -4.72
N ARG A 2 -49.85 -7.87 -3.58
CA ARG A 2 -48.84 -8.12 -2.52
C ARG A 2 -47.74 -9.16 -2.86
N THR A 3 -47.95 -10.01 -3.87
CA THR A 3 -46.99 -11.04 -4.30
C THR A 3 -45.92 -10.51 -5.28
N ALA A 4 -46.27 -9.55 -6.11
CA ALA A 4 -45.35 -8.92 -7.06
C ALA A 4 -44.24 -8.10 -6.36
N VAL A 5 -44.57 -7.47 -5.23
CA VAL A 5 -43.60 -6.69 -4.43
C VAL A 5 -42.54 -7.59 -3.79
N LYS A 6 -42.91 -8.80 -3.37
CA LYS A 6 -41.97 -9.76 -2.77
C LYS A 6 -40.99 -10.33 -3.80
N ALA A 7 -41.43 -10.58 -5.03
CA ALA A 7 -40.57 -11.03 -6.12
C ALA A 7 -39.57 -9.93 -6.55
N PHE A 8 -40.01 -8.66 -6.54
CA PHE A 8 -39.16 -7.53 -6.91
C PHE A 8 -38.04 -7.26 -5.89
N ILE A 9 -38.32 -7.39 -4.58
CA ILE A 9 -37.32 -7.20 -3.52
C ILE A 9 -36.27 -8.34 -3.52
N LEU A 10 -36.70 -9.57 -3.83
CA LEU A 10 -35.80 -10.72 -3.89
C LEU A 10 -34.86 -10.65 -5.11
N PHE A 11 -35.32 -10.07 -6.22
CA PHE A 11 -34.51 -9.84 -7.42
C PHE A 11 -33.44 -8.75 -7.21
N ILE A 12 -33.77 -7.64 -6.54
CA ILE A 12 -32.80 -6.57 -6.25
C ILE A 12 -31.71 -7.05 -5.26
N THR A 13 -32.08 -7.87 -4.29
CA THR A 13 -31.13 -8.43 -3.30
C THR A 13 -30.16 -9.42 -3.95
N ALA A 14 -30.60 -10.18 -4.97
CA ALA A 14 -29.73 -11.08 -5.73
C ALA A 14 -28.71 -10.33 -6.61
N CYS A 15 -29.09 -9.20 -7.22
CA CYS A 15 -28.17 -8.38 -8.02
C CYS A 15 -27.08 -7.71 -7.17
N ALA A 16 -27.36 -7.39 -5.90
CA ALA A 16 -26.40 -6.76 -4.99
C ALA A 16 -25.22 -7.69 -4.60
N LEU A 17 -25.40 -9.02 -4.71
CA LEU A 17 -24.36 -10.00 -4.36
C LEU A 17 -23.42 -10.36 -5.53
N PHE A 18 -23.81 -10.03 -6.77
CA PHE A 18 -22.99 -10.30 -7.96
C PHE A 18 -22.01 -9.18 -8.33
N VAL A 19 -22.05 -8.02 -7.65
CA VAL A 19 -21.00 -6.99 -7.74
C VAL A 19 -19.84 -7.33 -6.80
N GLY A 20 -19.48 -8.62 -6.77
CA GLY A 20 -18.31 -9.18 -6.09
C GLY A 20 -17.05 -8.84 -6.89
N CYS A 21 -16.35 -7.84 -6.39
CA CYS A 21 -15.17 -7.16 -6.90
C CYS A 21 -14.01 -8.08 -7.35
N SER A 22 -14.01 -8.53 -8.62
CA SER A 22 -12.82 -9.07 -9.29
C SER A 22 -12.13 -7.99 -10.14
N SER A 23 -11.67 -6.91 -9.50
CA SER A 23 -10.76 -5.97 -10.16
C SER A 23 -9.35 -6.53 -10.00
N LYS A 24 -8.92 -7.38 -10.94
CA LYS A 24 -7.48 -7.62 -11.12
C LYS A 24 -6.82 -6.25 -11.25
N LEU A 25 -5.89 -5.93 -10.34
CA LEU A 25 -5.07 -4.73 -10.46
C LEU A 25 -4.26 -4.90 -11.74
N GLU A 26 -4.69 -4.24 -12.82
CA GLU A 26 -3.94 -4.26 -14.05
C GLU A 26 -2.55 -3.68 -13.77
N PRO A 27 -1.46 -4.38 -14.13
CA PRO A 27 -0.11 -3.90 -13.83
C PRO A 27 0.09 -2.54 -14.49
N LEU A 28 0.44 -1.54 -13.67
CA LEU A 28 0.75 -0.21 -14.16
C LEU A 28 2.23 -0.17 -14.57
N SER A 29 2.53 0.31 -15.77
CA SER A 29 3.91 0.53 -16.18
C SER A 29 4.54 1.65 -15.37
N ILE A 30 5.83 1.52 -15.03
CA ILE A 30 6.57 2.55 -14.28
C ILE A 30 6.58 3.91 -15.02
N GLU A 31 6.55 3.88 -16.35
CA GLU A 31 6.51 5.08 -17.21
C GLU A 31 5.17 5.84 -17.06
N GLN A 32 4.09 5.12 -16.74
CA GLN A 32 2.75 5.68 -16.59
C GLN A 32 2.47 6.15 -15.16
N ALA A 33 3.22 5.64 -14.18
CA ALA A 33 3.02 5.91 -12.76
C ALA A 33 3.00 7.41 -12.40
N PRO A 34 3.92 8.27 -12.90
CA PRO A 34 3.90 9.69 -12.57
C PRO A 34 2.65 10.42 -13.09
N ALA A 35 2.14 10.03 -14.26
CA ALA A 35 0.97 10.66 -14.85
C ALA A 35 -0.32 10.24 -14.11
N GLU A 36 -0.46 8.96 -13.81
CA GLU A 36 -1.61 8.42 -13.07
C GLU A 36 -1.67 8.96 -11.63
N LEU A 37 -0.53 9.08 -10.93
CA LEU A 37 -0.49 9.73 -9.61
C LEU A 37 -0.98 11.18 -9.66
N ARG A 38 -0.45 11.99 -10.59
CA ARG A 38 -0.86 13.39 -10.71
C ARG A 38 -2.35 13.53 -10.99
N LYS A 39 -2.88 12.64 -11.84
CA LYS A 39 -4.30 12.61 -12.19
C LYS A 39 -5.17 12.23 -10.99
N ALA A 40 -4.87 11.12 -10.32
CA ALA A 40 -5.66 10.63 -9.18
C ALA A 40 -5.66 11.59 -7.98
N PHE A 41 -4.60 12.40 -7.84
CA PHE A 41 -4.45 13.37 -6.75
C PHE A 41 -4.68 14.83 -7.18
N ALA A 42 -5.15 15.09 -8.42
CA ALA A 42 -5.33 16.45 -8.94
C ALA A 42 -6.27 17.31 -8.09
N THR A 43 -7.32 16.68 -7.56
CA THR A 43 -8.37 17.28 -6.71
C THR A 43 -8.23 16.92 -5.22
N ALA A 44 -7.12 16.28 -4.83
CA ALA A 44 -6.86 15.93 -3.43
C ALA A 44 -6.54 17.18 -2.59
N GLN A 45 -6.58 17.02 -1.26
CA GLN A 45 -6.11 18.06 -0.35
C GLN A 45 -4.65 18.44 -0.63
N SER A 46 -4.28 19.70 -0.37
CA SER A 46 -2.95 20.26 -0.66
C SER A 46 -1.79 19.36 -0.24
N PHE A 47 -1.85 18.79 0.97
CA PHE A 47 -0.82 17.89 1.48
C PHE A 47 -0.69 16.60 0.65
N LEU A 48 -1.81 15.93 0.35
CA LEU A 48 -1.83 14.69 -0.43
C LEU A 48 -1.38 14.94 -1.87
N LYS A 49 -1.81 16.05 -2.46
CA LYS A 49 -1.41 16.48 -3.80
C LYS A 49 0.10 16.71 -3.88
N LYS A 50 0.67 17.46 -2.93
CA LYS A 50 2.13 17.69 -2.86
C LYS A 50 2.91 16.40 -2.66
N THR A 51 2.41 15.50 -1.81
CA THR A 51 3.05 14.20 -1.58
C THR A 51 3.05 13.36 -2.85
N ALA A 52 1.90 13.23 -3.53
CA ALA A 52 1.80 12.50 -4.79
C ALA A 52 2.68 13.12 -5.90
N GLU A 53 2.80 14.45 -5.93
CA GLU A 53 3.68 15.15 -6.86
C GLU A 53 5.17 14.88 -6.56
N GLY A 54 5.56 14.88 -5.28
CA GLY A 54 6.91 14.51 -4.84
C GLY A 54 7.26 13.08 -5.24
N VAL A 55 6.35 12.13 -5.00
CA VAL A 55 6.50 10.74 -5.46
C VAL A 55 6.65 10.68 -6.98
N ALA A 56 5.79 11.39 -7.73
CA ALA A 56 5.87 11.40 -9.19
C ALA A 56 7.20 11.96 -9.71
N GLN A 57 7.77 12.97 -9.04
CA GLN A 57 9.11 13.50 -9.35
C GLN A 57 10.20 12.48 -9.03
N GLN A 58 10.14 11.80 -7.88
CA GLN A 58 11.10 10.75 -7.51
C GLN A 58 11.10 9.58 -8.49
N ILE A 59 9.91 9.13 -8.93
CA ILE A 59 9.79 8.10 -9.96
C ILE A 59 10.43 8.56 -11.27
N SER A 60 10.17 9.80 -11.71
CA SER A 60 10.81 10.37 -12.91
C SER A 60 12.33 10.49 -12.78
N ALA A 61 12.83 10.74 -11.57
CA ALA A 61 14.26 10.78 -11.25
C ALA A 61 14.89 9.39 -11.03
N LYS A 62 14.10 8.30 -11.15
CA LYS A 62 14.50 6.91 -10.86
C LYS A 62 14.93 6.67 -9.40
N GLU A 63 14.47 7.53 -8.49
CA GLU A 63 14.68 7.39 -7.05
C GLU A 63 13.61 6.48 -6.43
N TYR A 64 13.66 5.18 -6.75
CA TYR A 64 12.60 4.23 -6.40
C TYR A 64 12.51 3.94 -4.89
N ALA A 65 13.64 3.89 -4.19
CA ALA A 65 13.66 3.65 -2.74
C ALA A 65 12.89 4.73 -1.94
N PRO A 66 13.18 6.04 -2.08
CA PRO A 66 12.42 7.07 -1.38
C PRO A 66 10.97 7.17 -1.89
N ALA A 67 10.71 6.89 -3.17
CA ALA A 67 9.35 6.85 -3.71
C ALA A 67 8.50 5.77 -3.04
N THR A 68 9.04 4.57 -2.82
CA THR A 68 8.33 3.50 -2.11
C THR A 68 7.98 3.90 -0.68
N ILE A 69 8.91 4.50 0.07
CA ILE A 69 8.66 4.95 1.45
C ILE A 69 7.52 5.98 1.48
N GLN A 70 7.55 6.96 0.58
CA GLN A 70 6.49 7.97 0.51
C GLN A 70 5.14 7.39 0.06
N LEU A 71 5.14 6.39 -0.83
CA LEU A 71 3.91 5.68 -1.22
C LEU A 71 3.30 4.89 -0.05
N GLN A 72 4.11 4.22 0.75
CA GLN A 72 3.63 3.53 1.96
C GLN A 72 3.04 4.53 2.97
N ALA A 73 3.70 5.68 3.17
CA ALA A 73 3.19 6.75 4.01
C ALA A 73 1.86 7.33 3.46
N LEU A 74 1.77 7.53 2.15
CA LEU A 74 0.55 8.00 1.48
C LEU A 74 -0.60 7.00 1.67
N LEU A 75 -0.34 5.70 1.46
CA LEU A 75 -1.33 4.62 1.60
C LEU A 75 -1.78 4.39 3.05
N SER A 76 -0.97 4.79 4.03
CA SER A 76 -1.35 4.76 5.45
C SER A 76 -2.42 5.82 5.79
N ASN A 77 -2.68 6.78 4.90
CA ASN A 77 -3.70 7.79 5.11
C ASN A 77 -5.12 7.23 4.87
N THR A 78 -5.96 7.29 5.90
CA THR A 78 -7.33 6.76 5.88
C THR A 78 -8.31 7.62 5.06
N THR A 79 -7.96 8.87 4.76
CA THR A 79 -8.81 9.81 4.00
C THR A 79 -8.71 9.65 2.49
N LEU A 80 -7.81 8.78 2.00
CA LEU A 80 -7.68 8.50 0.57
C LEU A 80 -8.98 7.95 -0.01
N THR A 81 -9.36 8.48 -1.17
CA THR A 81 -10.45 7.90 -1.95
C THR A 81 -10.07 6.51 -2.45
N LYS A 82 -11.07 5.70 -2.84
CA LYS A 82 -10.85 4.37 -3.40
C LYS A 82 -9.94 4.41 -4.63
N GLU A 83 -10.12 5.41 -5.49
CA GLU A 83 -9.30 5.63 -6.68
C GLU A 83 -7.84 5.96 -6.32
N GLN A 84 -7.63 6.92 -5.42
CA GLN A 84 -6.29 7.32 -4.96
C GLN A 84 -5.53 6.15 -4.35
N ARG A 85 -6.21 5.36 -3.50
CA ARG A 85 -5.64 4.16 -2.88
C ARG A 85 -5.27 3.13 -3.95
N ASN A 86 -6.15 2.86 -4.91
CA ASN A 86 -5.89 1.90 -5.97
C ASN A 86 -4.68 2.31 -6.82
N VAL A 87 -4.62 3.56 -7.25
CA VAL A 87 -3.49 4.08 -8.04
C VAL A 87 -2.20 4.03 -7.22
N ALA A 88 -2.19 4.52 -5.99
CA ALA A 88 -1.01 4.49 -5.13
C ALA A 88 -0.52 3.05 -4.86
N SER A 89 -1.42 2.09 -4.67
CA SER A 89 -1.05 0.67 -4.50
C SER A 89 -0.45 0.07 -5.76
N ARG A 90 -1.02 0.35 -6.95
CA ARG A 90 -0.45 -0.11 -8.23
C ARG A 90 0.92 0.49 -8.48
N VAL A 91 1.09 1.77 -8.17
CA VAL A 91 2.37 2.46 -8.32
C VAL A 91 3.39 1.90 -7.34
N LEU A 92 3.01 1.62 -6.09
CA LEU A 92 3.88 0.98 -5.11
C LEU A 92 4.41 -0.36 -5.63
N VAL A 93 3.56 -1.22 -6.20
CA VAL A 93 3.99 -2.48 -6.81
C VAL A 93 4.98 -2.23 -7.96
N ALA A 94 4.65 -1.31 -8.88
CA ALA A 94 5.50 -1.01 -10.02
C ALA A 94 6.87 -0.47 -9.61
N VAL A 95 6.93 0.42 -8.61
CA VAL A 95 8.17 1.01 -8.08
C VAL A 95 8.98 -0.03 -7.29
N SER A 96 8.33 -0.87 -6.50
CA SER A 96 9.01 -1.90 -5.69
C SER A 96 9.68 -2.97 -6.56
N GLN A 97 9.14 -3.24 -7.75
CA GLN A 97 9.79 -4.11 -8.74
C GLN A 97 11.08 -3.52 -9.34
N GLN A 98 11.28 -2.20 -9.23
CA GLN A 98 12.47 -1.50 -9.72
C GLN A 98 13.51 -1.23 -8.62
N ALA A 99 13.13 -1.40 -7.35
CA ALA A 99 14.04 -1.21 -6.22
C ALA A 99 14.89 -2.47 -6.00
N PRO A 100 16.23 -2.38 -6.01
CA PRO A 100 17.11 -3.53 -5.80
C PRO A 100 17.16 -4.03 -4.34
N ASP A 101 16.46 -3.36 -3.43
CA ASP A 101 16.50 -3.67 -2.00
C ASP A 101 15.37 -4.65 -1.61
N PRO A 102 15.68 -5.86 -1.11
CA PRO A 102 14.69 -6.84 -0.69
C PRO A 102 13.81 -6.35 0.48
N ALA A 103 14.24 -5.34 1.25
CA ALA A 103 13.40 -4.71 2.28
C ALA A 103 12.26 -3.86 1.68
N VAL A 104 12.38 -3.48 0.41
CA VAL A 104 11.43 -2.65 -0.34
C VAL A 104 10.54 -3.50 -1.27
N ALA A 105 10.99 -4.72 -1.61
CA ALA A 105 10.39 -5.59 -2.63
C ALA A 105 9.11 -6.34 -2.22
N ALA A 106 8.52 -6.09 -1.05
CA ALA A 106 7.34 -6.82 -0.58
C ALA A 106 6.02 -6.04 -0.80
N PRO A 107 5.22 -6.36 -1.83
CA PRO A 107 3.81 -6.10 -1.76
C PRO A 107 3.22 -7.18 -0.84
N THR A 108 2.95 -6.84 0.42
CA THR A 108 2.05 -7.64 1.25
C THR A 108 0.77 -7.89 0.46
N GLU A 109 0.58 -9.15 0.08
CA GLU A 109 -0.70 -9.67 -0.40
C GLU A 109 -1.82 -9.15 0.48
N ALA A 110 -2.96 -8.89 -0.16
CA ALA A 110 -4.18 -8.36 0.44
C ALA A 110 -4.45 -8.92 1.85
N ALA A 111 -4.37 -8.07 2.87
CA ALA A 111 -4.82 -8.41 4.21
C ALA A 111 -6.27 -7.92 4.42
N PRO A 112 -7.28 -8.81 4.40
CA PRO A 112 -8.38 -8.66 5.33
C PRO A 112 -7.90 -9.08 6.73
N ALA A 113 -8.16 -8.23 7.72
CA ALA A 113 -8.15 -8.50 9.16
C ALA A 113 -6.80 -8.80 9.87
N ALA A 114 -6.55 -7.98 10.89
CA ALA A 114 -5.88 -8.20 12.17
C ALA A 114 -5.04 -9.47 12.43
N ALA A 115 -3.92 -9.23 13.15
CA ALA A 115 -2.91 -10.15 13.68
C ALA A 115 -2.00 -10.73 12.57
N GLU A 116 -0.69 -10.56 12.58
CA GLU A 116 0.25 -10.84 13.67
C GLU A 116 1.46 -9.89 13.61
N THR A 117 2.01 -9.58 14.78
CA THR A 117 3.31 -8.93 14.98
C THR A 117 4.41 -9.63 14.18
N PRO A 118 5.21 -8.93 13.35
CA PRO A 118 6.40 -9.51 12.75
C PRO A 118 7.41 -9.80 13.87
N LYS A 119 7.65 -11.08 14.13
CA LYS A 119 8.86 -11.52 14.81
C LYS A 119 10.03 -11.20 13.89
N ALA A 120 10.67 -10.06 14.13
CA ALA A 120 11.88 -9.66 13.43
C ALA A 120 12.90 -10.81 13.46
N PRO A 121 13.49 -11.21 12.32
CA PRO A 121 14.72 -11.97 12.36
C PRO A 121 15.78 -11.04 12.94
N MET A 122 16.24 -11.34 14.16
CA MET A 122 17.39 -10.66 14.76
C MET A 122 18.57 -10.81 13.81
N THR A 123 18.93 -9.71 13.15
CA THR A 123 20.19 -9.59 12.45
C THR A 123 21.31 -9.93 13.43
N GLU A 124 22.16 -10.87 13.06
CA GLU A 124 23.26 -11.46 13.84
C GLU A 124 24.19 -10.41 14.50
N LYS A 125 24.14 -9.16 14.04
CA LYS A 125 24.85 -8.01 14.62
C LYS A 125 24.27 -7.49 15.96
N GLU A 126 23.03 -7.83 16.33
CA GLU A 126 22.40 -7.41 17.59
C GLU A 126 22.59 -8.44 18.73
N ALA A 127 22.93 -9.69 18.41
CA ALA A 127 23.26 -10.72 19.40
C ALA A 127 24.61 -10.45 20.09
N GLU A 128 25.56 -9.85 19.37
CA GLU A 128 26.89 -9.52 19.92
C GLU A 128 26.84 -8.30 20.86
N ALA A 129 25.94 -7.35 20.61
CA ALA A 129 25.73 -6.19 21.49
C ALA A 129 25.07 -6.56 22.83
N ALA A 130 24.29 -7.63 22.87
CA ALA A 130 23.65 -8.13 24.09
C ALA A 130 24.65 -8.84 25.04
N ALA A 131 25.65 -9.54 24.50
CA ALA A 131 26.66 -10.25 25.29
C ALA A 131 27.58 -9.30 26.08
N ILE A 132 27.90 -8.12 25.52
CA ILE A 132 28.73 -7.12 26.21
C ILE A 132 27.98 -6.51 27.41
N ARG A 133 26.65 -6.37 27.33
CA ARG A 133 25.84 -5.86 28.45
C ARG A 133 25.76 -6.82 29.64
N GLU A 134 25.70 -8.12 29.40
CA GLU A 134 25.69 -9.10 30.52
C GLU A 134 27.00 -9.12 31.30
N HIS A 135 28.14 -8.95 30.63
CA HIS A 135 29.45 -9.00 31.31
C HIS A 135 29.69 -7.77 32.22
N TYR A 136 29.04 -6.64 31.94
CA TYR A 136 29.14 -5.41 32.75
C TYR A 136 28.29 -5.48 34.04
N ILE A 137 27.16 -6.20 34.01
CA ILE A 137 26.29 -6.33 35.20
C ILE A 137 26.89 -7.30 36.23
N ARG A 138 27.66 -8.30 35.79
CA ARG A 138 28.24 -9.31 36.68
C ARG A 138 29.54 -8.89 37.38
N THR A 139 30.12 -7.74 37.02
CA THR A 139 31.41 -7.27 37.53
C THR A 139 31.32 -6.03 38.42
N LYS A 140 30.12 -5.66 38.87
CA LYS A 140 29.90 -4.70 39.97
C LYS A 140 29.31 -5.37 41.19
#